data_AF-A0A927XYR7-F1
#
_entry.id   AF-A0A927XYR7-F1
#
_cell.length_a   1.000
_cell.length_b   1.000
_cell.length_c   1.000
_cell.angle_alpha   90.00
_cell.angle_beta   90.00
_cell.angle_gamma   90.00
#
_symmetry.space_group_name_H-M   'P 1'
#
loop_
_entity.id
_entity.type
_entity.pdbx_description
1 polymer ?
#
loop_
_entity_poly.entity_id
_entity_poly.type
_entity_poly.pdbx_seq_one_letter_code
_entity_poly.pdbx_strand_id
1 'polypeptide(L)'
;MKIFAIRDESAADQIDLAYLLYYEMEKRFYIELPENADPWETPLLLSSFVKNGETSINSYWSKMWVQQRIVPTDRQNLGQVLKDNNLKEYDEFGLLMLSMGRCAQDDYYLVPIEETELPDNIRKRFTKLIEDVVPLDDYSLLVFFRDGTVKKCSIKERYEDASSFQVLFRNEDYFYAVNLQPGGHGVEWDVNLSVSAATLYRIGKKVPLSVSDFRNFVVHRVVNVAEAAEILGCSRQNIDYLTRTGKLHPIKRSGKDTLYLKSEILKRNWQ
;
A
#
# COMPACT_ATOMS: atom_id res chain seq x y z
N MET A 1 7.76 4.78 -10.33
CA MET A 1 6.86 3.74 -10.89
C MET A 1 7.09 3.70 -12.38
N LYS A 2 7.20 2.52 -12.99
CA LYS A 2 7.24 2.33 -14.45
C LYS A 2 5.90 1.75 -14.89
N ILE A 3 5.39 2.15 -16.05
CA ILE A 3 4.08 1.72 -16.56
C ILE A 3 4.26 1.17 -17.97
N PHE A 4 3.58 0.06 -18.24
CA PHE A 4 3.58 -0.58 -19.55
C PHE A 4 2.15 -0.95 -19.94
N ALA A 5 1.75 -0.61 -21.16
CA ALA A 5 0.57 -1.20 -21.77
C ALA A 5 0.87 -2.65 -22.19
N ILE A 6 -0.09 -3.54 -21.92
CA ILE A 6 -0.08 -4.93 -22.38
C ILE A 6 -0.89 -4.98 -23.67
N ARG A 7 -0.26 -5.39 -24.77
CA ARG A 7 -0.86 -5.50 -26.11
C ARG A 7 -0.73 -6.92 -26.64
N ASP A 8 -1.57 -7.27 -27.60
CA ASP A 8 -1.51 -8.54 -28.33
C ASP A 8 -1.00 -8.26 -29.76
N GLU A 9 0.05 -8.98 -30.17
CA GLU A 9 0.64 -8.85 -31.52
C GLU A 9 -0.26 -9.48 -32.60
N SER A 10 -1.15 -10.41 -32.21
CA SER A 10 -2.08 -11.08 -33.11
C SER A 10 -3.38 -10.29 -33.35
N ALA A 11 -3.68 -9.31 -32.49
CA ALA A 11 -4.90 -8.51 -32.59
C ALA A 11 -4.87 -7.57 -33.81
N ALA A 12 -6.01 -7.48 -34.51
CA ALA A 12 -6.14 -6.65 -35.70
C ALA A 12 -5.99 -5.15 -35.38
N ASP A 13 -6.49 -4.73 -34.22
CA ASP A 13 -6.34 -3.39 -33.68
C ASP A 13 -5.34 -3.41 -32.52
N GLN A 14 -4.40 -2.46 -32.50
CA GLN A 14 -3.44 -2.31 -31.40
C GLN A 14 -4.10 -1.66 -30.19
N ILE A 15 -4.90 -2.45 -29.47
CA ILE A 15 -5.62 -2.03 -28.27
C ILE A 15 -4.76 -2.35 -27.03
N ASP A 16 -4.74 -1.42 -26.08
CA ASP A 16 -4.14 -1.63 -24.77
C ASP A 16 -5.12 -2.45 -23.90
N LEU A 17 -4.81 -3.74 -23.73
CA LEU A 17 -5.67 -4.70 -23.04
C LEU A 17 -5.65 -4.56 -21.51
N ALA A 18 -4.49 -4.18 -20.98
CA ALA A 18 -4.23 -4.02 -19.56
C ALA A 18 -2.95 -3.18 -19.35
N TYR A 19 -2.66 -2.82 -18.11
CA TYR A 19 -1.51 -1.97 -17.77
C TYR A 19 -0.72 -2.60 -16.63
N LEU A 20 0.56 -2.91 -16.87
CA LEU A 20 1.49 -3.38 -15.86
C LEU A 20 2.18 -2.18 -15.21
N LEU A 21 2.09 -2.10 -13.90
CA LEU A 21 2.80 -1.13 -13.07
C LEU A 21 3.93 -1.84 -12.34
N TYR A 22 5.10 -1.22 -12.30
CA TYR A 22 6.25 -1.71 -11.57
C TYR A 22 6.79 -0.64 -10.59
N TYR A 23 6.84 -1.02 -9.32
CA TYR A 23 7.46 -0.24 -8.25
C TYR A 23 8.86 -0.80 -7.99
N GLU A 24 9.86 -0.08 -8.50
CA GLU A 24 11.25 -0.53 -8.58
C GLU A 24 11.93 -0.71 -7.22
N MET A 25 11.67 0.19 -6.28
CA MET A 25 12.25 0.11 -4.92
C MET A 25 11.78 -1.14 -4.17
N GLU A 26 10.49 -1.46 -4.28
CA GLU A 26 9.86 -2.59 -3.60
C GLU A 26 9.87 -3.88 -4.43
N LYS A 27 10.33 -3.80 -5.69
CA LYS A 27 10.28 -4.88 -6.70
C LYS A 27 8.88 -5.51 -6.82
N ARG A 28 7.83 -4.68 -6.81
CA ARG A 28 6.42 -5.13 -6.86
C ARG A 28 5.72 -4.76 -8.14
N PHE A 29 4.92 -5.69 -8.63
CA PHE A 29 4.07 -5.52 -9.81
C PHE A 29 2.61 -5.31 -9.41
N TYR A 30 1.87 -4.57 -10.22
CA TYR A 30 0.41 -4.46 -10.17
C TYR A 30 -0.12 -4.44 -11.60
N ILE A 31 -1.34 -4.94 -11.83
CA ILE A 31 -1.99 -4.85 -13.14
C ILE A 31 -3.31 -4.12 -12.98
N GLU A 32 -3.54 -3.15 -13.86
CA GLU A 32 -4.81 -2.44 -13.96
C GLU A 32 -5.51 -2.81 -15.27
N LEU A 33 -6.79 -3.15 -15.17
CA LEU A 33 -7.64 -3.50 -16.29
C LEU A 33 -8.59 -2.33 -16.63
N PRO A 34 -8.86 -2.08 -17.92
CA PRO A 34 -9.99 -1.26 -18.35
C PRO A 34 -11.31 -1.75 -17.74
N GLU A 35 -12.29 -0.86 -17.53
CA GLU A 35 -13.61 -1.25 -16.99
C GLU A 35 -14.40 -2.14 -17.97
N ASN A 36 -14.12 -2.00 -19.26
CA ASN A 36 -14.73 -2.74 -20.36
C ASN A 36 -13.78 -3.79 -20.95
N ALA A 37 -12.80 -4.27 -20.18
CA ALA A 37 -11.88 -5.31 -20.64
C ALA A 37 -12.65 -6.57 -21.07
N ASP A 38 -12.25 -7.18 -22.18
CA ASP A 38 -12.85 -8.42 -22.65
C ASP A 38 -12.12 -9.64 -22.02
N PRO A 39 -12.81 -10.52 -21.28
CA PRO A 39 -12.22 -11.76 -20.76
C PRO A 39 -11.63 -12.70 -21.82
N TRP A 40 -12.00 -12.56 -23.09
CA TRP A 40 -11.54 -13.39 -24.21
C TRP A 40 -10.29 -12.84 -24.90
N GLU A 41 -10.05 -11.53 -24.79
CA GLU A 41 -8.85 -10.88 -25.35
C GLU A 41 -7.76 -10.72 -24.29
N THR A 42 -8.14 -10.58 -23.02
CA THR A 42 -7.19 -10.46 -21.92
C THR A 42 -6.41 -11.77 -21.66
N PRO A 43 -5.15 -11.68 -21.20
CA PRO A 43 -4.37 -12.86 -20.85
C PRO A 43 -5.14 -13.83 -19.95
N LEU A 44 -5.03 -15.14 -20.20
CA LEU A 44 -5.84 -16.17 -19.53
C LEU A 44 -5.85 -16.04 -18.00
N LEU A 45 -4.69 -15.75 -17.39
CA LEU A 45 -4.56 -15.55 -15.94
C LEU A 45 -5.41 -14.37 -15.41
N LEU A 46 -5.64 -13.35 -16.23
CA LEU A 46 -6.41 -12.15 -15.90
C LEU A 46 -7.91 -12.32 -16.19
N SER A 47 -8.29 -13.23 -17.09
CA SER A 47 -9.68 -13.40 -17.54
C SER A 47 -10.69 -13.66 -16.42
N SER A 48 -10.29 -14.37 -15.36
CA SER A 48 -11.14 -14.66 -14.21
C SER A 48 -11.46 -13.40 -13.40
N PHE A 49 -10.49 -12.49 -13.27
CA PHE A 49 -10.67 -11.21 -12.57
C PHE A 49 -11.64 -10.32 -13.34
N VAL A 50 -11.51 -10.24 -14.67
CA VAL A 50 -12.45 -9.51 -15.52
C VAL A 50 -13.87 -10.06 -15.35
N LYS A 51 -14.04 -11.39 -15.37
CA LYS A 51 -15.35 -12.05 -15.16
C LYS A 51 -15.96 -11.76 -13.79
N ASN A 52 -15.13 -11.53 -12.77
CA ASN A 52 -15.56 -11.15 -11.44
C ASN A 52 -15.77 -9.62 -11.26
N GLY A 53 -15.57 -8.83 -12.30
CA GLY A 53 -15.65 -7.37 -12.25
C GLY A 53 -14.48 -6.71 -11.50
N GLU A 54 -13.37 -7.43 -11.32
CA GLU A 54 -12.16 -6.90 -10.72
C GLU A 54 -11.33 -6.17 -11.76
N THR A 55 -10.93 -4.94 -11.44
CA THR A 55 -10.19 -4.07 -12.37
C THR A 55 -8.80 -3.67 -11.89
N SER A 56 -8.44 -4.01 -10.65
CA SER A 56 -7.12 -3.77 -10.07
C SER A 56 -6.62 -5.08 -9.47
N ILE A 57 -5.58 -5.64 -10.07
CA ILE A 57 -5.02 -6.94 -9.72
C ILE A 57 -3.92 -6.74 -8.68
N ASN A 58 -3.98 -7.52 -7.61
CA ASN A 58 -3.02 -7.41 -6.51
C ASN A 58 -1.59 -7.84 -6.94
N SER A 59 -0.63 -7.60 -6.04
CA SER A 59 0.77 -7.82 -6.38
C SER A 59 1.13 -9.29 -6.60
N TYR A 60 0.47 -10.21 -5.89
CA TYR A 60 0.69 -11.64 -6.04
C TYR A 60 0.33 -12.12 -7.45
N TRP A 61 -0.89 -11.85 -7.91
CA TRP A 61 -1.34 -12.31 -9.23
C TRP A 61 -0.65 -11.58 -10.37
N SER A 62 -0.32 -10.30 -10.18
CA SER A 62 0.48 -9.54 -11.14
C SER A 62 1.89 -10.13 -11.28
N LYS A 63 2.51 -10.54 -10.17
CA LYS A 63 3.79 -11.26 -10.18
C LYS A 63 3.68 -12.62 -10.87
N MET A 64 2.62 -13.38 -10.61
CA MET A 64 2.39 -14.67 -11.29
C MET A 64 2.30 -14.51 -12.81
N TRP A 65 1.66 -13.44 -13.30
CA TRP A 65 1.59 -13.14 -14.74
C TRP A 65 2.97 -12.85 -15.34
N VAL A 66 3.80 -12.07 -14.62
CA VAL A 66 5.20 -11.80 -15.00
C VAL A 66 6.02 -13.09 -15.02
N GLN A 67 5.86 -13.96 -14.01
CA GLN A 67 6.61 -15.21 -13.89
C GLN A 67 6.33 -16.21 -15.03
N GLN A 68 5.14 -16.18 -15.63
CA GLN A 68 4.82 -17.00 -16.80
C GLN A 68 5.64 -16.64 -18.05
N ARG A 69 6.20 -15.42 -18.10
CA ARG A 69 6.92 -14.87 -19.27
C ARG A 69 8.43 -14.94 -19.17
N ILE A 70 8.95 -15.12 -17.96
CA ILE A 70 10.38 -15.14 -17.70
C ILE A 70 10.88 -16.55 -17.44
N VAL A 71 12.20 -16.71 -17.53
CA VAL A 71 12.86 -17.96 -17.17
C VAL A 71 12.58 -18.30 -15.70
N PRO A 72 12.15 -19.54 -15.36
CA PRO A 72 11.84 -19.90 -13.99
C PRO A 72 13.11 -20.07 -13.15
N THR A 73 12.96 -19.95 -11.83
CA THR A 73 14.08 -19.95 -10.87
C THR A 73 14.77 -21.30 -10.71
N ASP A 74 14.11 -22.39 -11.10
CA ASP A 74 14.60 -23.78 -11.00
C ASP A 74 15.30 -24.28 -12.28
N ARG A 75 15.49 -23.43 -13.31
CA ARG A 75 16.17 -23.81 -14.55
C ARG A 75 17.63 -24.20 -14.29
N GLN A 76 18.03 -25.40 -14.75
CA GLN A 76 19.38 -25.97 -14.57
C GLN A 76 20.53 -25.02 -14.95
N ASN A 77 20.36 -24.20 -15.99
CA ASN A 77 21.39 -23.28 -16.50
C ASN A 77 21.11 -21.80 -16.17
N LEU A 78 20.34 -21.51 -15.11
CA LEU A 78 19.92 -20.14 -14.78
C LEU A 78 21.11 -19.18 -14.63
N GLY A 79 22.18 -19.59 -13.94
CA GLY A 79 23.36 -18.74 -13.73
C GLY A 79 24.03 -18.29 -15.03
N GLN A 80 24.07 -19.15 -16.04
CA GLN A 80 24.60 -18.80 -17.37
C GLN A 80 23.66 -17.82 -18.09
N VAL A 81 22.35 -18.06 -18.03
CA VAL A 81 21.33 -17.16 -18.62
C VAL A 81 21.43 -15.76 -18.02
N LEU A 82 21.56 -15.63 -16.70
CA LEU A 82 21.72 -14.34 -16.02
C LEU A 82 23.00 -13.64 -16.48
N LYS A 83 24.13 -14.36 -16.51
CA LYS A 83 25.43 -13.83 -16.93
C LYS A 83 25.41 -13.32 -18.38
N ASP A 84 24.83 -14.09 -19.30
CA ASP A 84 24.74 -13.73 -20.72
C ASP A 84 23.89 -12.47 -20.96
N ASN A 85 22.97 -12.17 -20.03
CA ASN A 85 22.12 -10.99 -20.07
C ASN A 85 22.56 -9.87 -19.12
N ASN A 86 23.80 -9.93 -18.61
CA ASN A 86 24.38 -8.95 -17.68
C ASN A 86 23.59 -8.76 -16.37
N LEU A 87 22.87 -9.79 -15.92
CA LEU A 87 22.17 -9.81 -14.64
C LEU A 87 23.03 -10.46 -13.55
N LYS A 88 23.17 -9.77 -12.41
CA LYS A 88 23.97 -10.25 -11.27
C LYS A 88 23.21 -11.24 -10.38
N GLU A 89 21.90 -11.07 -10.32
CA GLU A 89 20.98 -11.87 -9.53
C GLU A 89 19.69 -12.10 -10.31
N TYR A 90 18.84 -13.00 -9.85
CA TYR A 90 17.53 -13.19 -10.42
C TYR A 90 16.67 -11.96 -10.12
N ASP A 91 16.36 -11.20 -11.17
CA ASP A 91 15.54 -10.00 -11.11
C ASP A 91 14.36 -10.17 -12.08
N GLU A 92 13.15 -10.35 -11.55
CA GLU A 92 11.98 -10.62 -12.39
C GLU A 92 11.73 -9.49 -13.39
N PHE A 93 11.92 -8.24 -12.99
CA PHE A 93 11.74 -7.10 -13.88
C PHE A 93 12.81 -7.07 -14.97
N GLY A 94 14.09 -7.16 -14.60
CA GLY A 94 15.19 -7.21 -15.55
C GLY A 94 15.00 -8.32 -16.59
N LEU A 95 14.60 -9.52 -16.17
CA LEU A 95 14.30 -10.64 -17.07
C LEU A 95 13.11 -10.38 -17.99
N LEU A 96 12.02 -9.80 -17.46
CA LEU A 96 10.83 -9.45 -18.24
C LEU A 96 11.16 -8.45 -19.35
N MET A 97 12.06 -7.51 -19.06
CA MET A 97 12.44 -6.47 -20.00
C MET A 97 13.35 -6.95 -21.14
N LEU A 98 14.02 -8.10 -21.01
CA LEU A 98 14.86 -8.65 -22.10
C LEU A 98 14.07 -8.93 -23.38
N SER A 99 12.79 -9.28 -23.25
CA SER A 99 11.89 -9.58 -24.39
C SER A 99 10.71 -8.61 -24.49
N MET A 100 10.71 -7.53 -23.70
CA MET A 100 9.55 -6.64 -23.54
C MET A 100 8.27 -7.43 -23.23
N GLY A 101 8.35 -8.39 -22.31
CA GLY A 101 7.22 -9.22 -21.89
C GLY A 101 6.78 -10.33 -22.85
N ARG A 102 7.42 -10.46 -24.02
CA ARG A 102 7.13 -11.57 -24.96
C ARG A 102 7.57 -12.91 -24.39
N CYS A 103 6.80 -13.95 -24.68
CA CYS A 103 7.14 -15.33 -24.36
C CYS A 103 6.65 -16.29 -25.46
N ALA A 104 6.99 -17.57 -25.38
CA ALA A 104 6.59 -18.56 -26.37
C ALA A 104 5.16 -19.12 -26.17
N GLN A 105 4.45 -18.67 -25.12
CA GLN A 105 3.14 -19.22 -24.73
C GLN A 105 1.97 -18.42 -25.30
N ASP A 106 2.19 -17.13 -25.58
CA ASP A 106 1.18 -16.18 -26.05
C ASP A 106 1.84 -15.04 -26.84
N ASP A 107 1.03 -14.25 -27.53
CA ASP A 107 1.47 -13.14 -28.39
C ASP A 107 1.42 -11.78 -27.66
N TYR A 108 1.39 -11.79 -26.32
CA TYR A 108 1.35 -10.54 -25.55
C TYR A 108 2.73 -9.91 -25.39
N TYR A 109 2.78 -8.58 -25.41
CA TYR A 109 4.00 -7.80 -25.20
C TYR A 109 3.73 -6.49 -24.46
N LEU A 110 4.81 -5.88 -23.98
CA LEU A 110 4.80 -4.64 -23.20
C LEU A 110 5.26 -3.45 -24.04
N VAL A 111 4.51 -2.36 -23.94
CA VAL A 111 4.86 -1.05 -24.50
C VAL A 111 4.99 -0.05 -23.35
N PRO A 112 6.16 0.59 -23.13
CA PRO A 112 6.29 1.62 -22.11
C PRO A 112 5.36 2.79 -22.40
N ILE A 113 4.70 3.30 -21.38
CA ILE A 113 3.83 4.48 -21.46
C ILE A 113 4.04 5.38 -20.25
N GLU A 114 3.66 6.64 -20.38
CA GLU A 114 3.58 7.60 -19.29
C GLU A 114 2.23 7.51 -18.55
N GLU A 115 2.19 7.97 -17.29
CA GLU A 115 0.96 7.97 -16.50
C GLU A 115 -0.15 8.83 -17.15
N THR A 116 0.24 9.87 -17.89
CA THR A 116 -0.68 10.74 -18.66
C THR A 116 -1.31 10.04 -19.86
N GLU A 117 -0.83 8.86 -20.25
CA GLU A 117 -1.37 8.05 -21.33
C GLU A 117 -2.38 7.00 -20.83
N LEU A 118 -2.45 6.75 -19.51
CA LEU A 118 -3.42 5.82 -18.94
C LEU A 118 -4.86 6.25 -19.23
N PRO A 119 -5.79 5.32 -19.49
CA PRO A 119 -7.21 5.63 -19.65
C PRO A 119 -7.80 6.43 -18.49
N ASP A 120 -8.75 7.31 -18.80
CA ASP A 120 -9.40 8.19 -17.82
C ASP A 120 -10.04 7.44 -16.66
N ASN A 121 -10.63 6.28 -16.90
CA ASN A 121 -11.21 5.44 -15.85
C ASN A 121 -10.13 4.97 -14.87
N ILE A 122 -8.95 4.58 -15.35
CA ILE A 122 -7.83 4.16 -14.49
C ILE A 122 -7.28 5.34 -13.70
N ARG A 123 -7.05 6.49 -14.35
CA ARG A 123 -6.63 7.72 -13.65
C ARG A 123 -7.61 8.15 -12.55
N LYS A 124 -8.92 8.05 -12.82
CA LYS A 124 -9.97 8.29 -11.81
C LYS A 124 -9.96 7.28 -10.67
N ARG A 125 -9.54 6.03 -10.90
CA ARG A 125 -9.31 5.07 -9.80
C ARG A 125 -8.06 5.43 -9.01
N PHE A 126 -7.02 5.96 -9.65
CA PHE A 126 -5.77 6.33 -8.97
C PHE A 126 -5.95 7.48 -7.97
N THR A 127 -6.94 8.35 -8.16
CA THR A 127 -7.30 9.34 -7.14
C THR A 127 -7.87 8.70 -5.87
N LYS A 128 -8.35 7.45 -5.94
CA LYS A 128 -8.85 6.67 -4.79
C LYS A 128 -7.81 5.70 -4.23
N LEU A 129 -6.54 5.82 -4.62
CA LEU A 129 -5.44 5.12 -3.95
C LEU A 129 -5.20 5.76 -2.57
N ILE A 130 -4.63 4.96 -1.68
CA ILE A 130 -4.38 5.35 -0.29
C ILE A 130 -3.13 6.24 -0.27
N GLU A 131 -3.24 7.38 0.39
CA GLU A 131 -2.12 8.26 0.71
C GLU A 131 -1.51 7.89 2.05
N ASP A 132 -2.35 7.61 3.07
CA ASP A 132 -1.89 7.25 4.40
C ASP A 132 -2.91 6.37 5.15
N VAL A 133 -2.44 5.67 6.18
CA VAL A 133 -3.27 4.85 7.06
C VAL A 133 -2.84 4.97 8.51
N VAL A 134 -3.82 5.06 9.40
CA VAL A 134 -3.62 5.03 10.86
C VAL A 134 -4.43 3.87 11.44
N PRO A 135 -3.79 2.87 12.07
CA PRO A 135 -4.52 1.88 12.84
C PRO A 135 -5.10 2.53 14.11
N LEU A 136 -6.36 2.20 14.41
CA LEU A 136 -7.13 2.68 15.54
C LEU A 136 -7.53 1.49 16.44
N ASP A 137 -8.05 1.82 17.62
CA ASP A 137 -8.72 0.86 18.49
C ASP A 137 -9.86 0.11 17.77
N ASP A 138 -10.29 -1.01 18.36
CA ASP A 138 -11.35 -1.88 17.85
C ASP A 138 -11.08 -2.40 16.42
N TYR A 139 -9.81 -2.60 16.07
CA TYR A 139 -9.38 -3.12 14.76
C TYR A 139 -9.92 -2.30 13.58
N SER A 140 -9.96 -0.99 13.77
CA SER A 140 -10.38 -0.05 12.74
C SER A 140 -9.18 0.64 12.09
N LEU A 141 -9.27 0.95 10.81
CA LEU A 141 -8.31 1.78 10.11
C LEU A 141 -8.93 3.15 9.81
N LEU A 142 -8.19 4.22 10.06
CA LEU A 142 -8.44 5.52 9.46
C LEU A 142 -7.61 5.62 8.18
N VAL A 143 -8.28 5.66 7.04
CA VAL A 143 -7.66 5.61 5.71
C VAL A 143 -7.82 6.97 5.04
N PHE A 144 -6.71 7.54 4.57
CA PHE A 144 -6.64 8.79 3.85
C PHE A 144 -6.41 8.49 2.37
N PHE A 145 -7.31 8.96 1.50
CA PHE A 145 -7.24 8.74 0.06
C PHE A 145 -6.72 9.98 -0.66
N ARG A 146 -6.08 9.79 -1.83
CA ARG A 146 -5.49 10.87 -2.64
C ARG A 146 -6.50 11.91 -3.13
N ASP A 147 -7.78 11.55 -3.20
CA ASP A 147 -8.88 12.48 -3.53
C ASP A 147 -9.31 13.36 -2.34
N GLY A 148 -8.60 13.26 -1.21
CA GLY A 148 -8.88 14.00 0.03
C GLY A 148 -9.96 13.35 0.89
N THR A 149 -10.57 12.25 0.46
CA THR A 149 -11.54 11.52 1.27
C THR A 149 -10.82 10.83 2.44
N VAL A 150 -11.42 10.93 3.63
CA VAL A 150 -11.01 10.17 4.81
C VAL A 150 -12.12 9.22 5.20
N LYS A 151 -11.77 7.96 5.46
CA LYS A 151 -12.74 6.94 5.89
C LYS A 151 -12.26 6.15 7.09
N LYS A 152 -13.17 5.85 8.01
CA LYS A 152 -12.98 4.85 9.07
C LYS A 152 -13.50 3.50 8.57
N CYS A 153 -12.64 2.49 8.57
CA CYS A 153 -12.92 1.15 8.08
C CYS A 153 -12.76 0.16 9.23
N SER A 154 -13.84 -0.51 9.65
CA SER A 154 -13.74 -1.60 10.63
C SER A 154 -13.28 -2.87 9.93
N ILE A 155 -12.06 -3.33 10.23
CA ILE A 155 -11.51 -4.57 9.67
C ILE A 155 -12.16 -5.77 10.34
N LYS A 156 -12.43 -5.68 11.65
CA LYS A 156 -13.14 -6.74 12.38
C LYS A 156 -14.55 -6.97 11.83
N GLU A 157 -15.39 -5.94 11.75
CA GLU A 157 -16.76 -6.08 11.21
C GLU A 157 -16.79 -6.71 9.81
N ARG A 158 -15.75 -6.45 8.99
CA ARG A 158 -15.71 -6.95 7.61
C ARG A 158 -15.16 -8.36 7.49
N TYR A 159 -14.22 -8.75 8.36
CA TYR A 159 -13.39 -9.95 8.20
C TYR A 159 -13.40 -10.88 9.42
N GLU A 160 -14.34 -10.72 10.35
CA GLU A 160 -14.46 -11.57 11.54
C GLU A 160 -14.66 -13.06 11.23
N ASP A 161 -15.28 -13.39 10.10
CA ASP A 161 -15.44 -14.78 9.64
C ASP A 161 -14.30 -15.27 8.74
N ALA A 162 -13.39 -14.39 8.34
CA ALA A 162 -12.27 -14.74 7.47
C ALA A 162 -11.14 -15.37 8.28
N SER A 163 -10.85 -16.64 8.02
CA SER A 163 -9.82 -17.41 8.74
C SER A 163 -8.44 -16.76 8.66
N SER A 164 -8.09 -16.15 7.52
CA SER A 164 -6.82 -15.45 7.30
C SER A 164 -6.65 -14.20 8.17
N PHE A 165 -7.74 -13.56 8.58
CA PHE A 165 -7.71 -12.33 9.40
C PHE A 165 -7.72 -12.61 10.91
N GLN A 166 -8.00 -13.85 11.34
CA GLN A 166 -8.08 -14.20 12.77
C GLN A 166 -6.79 -13.92 13.54
N VAL A 167 -5.64 -13.97 12.87
CA VAL A 167 -4.35 -13.65 13.49
C VAL A 167 -4.31 -12.20 14.00
N LEU A 168 -4.96 -11.27 13.29
CA LEU A 168 -5.02 -9.86 13.68
C LEU A 168 -5.87 -9.67 14.94
N PHE A 169 -6.97 -10.43 15.07
CA PHE A 169 -7.90 -10.28 16.21
C PHE A 169 -7.47 -11.02 17.48
N ARG A 170 -6.40 -11.82 17.40
CA ARG A 170 -5.82 -12.54 18.54
C ARG A 170 -4.65 -11.79 19.17
N ASN A 171 -4.01 -10.90 18.42
CA ASN A 171 -2.90 -10.10 18.91
C ASN A 171 -2.91 -8.73 18.21
N GLU A 172 -3.23 -7.71 18.99
CA GLU A 172 -3.35 -6.32 18.54
C GLU A 172 -2.04 -5.76 17.97
N ASP A 173 -0.88 -6.22 18.45
CA ASP A 173 0.41 -5.77 17.91
C ASP A 173 0.55 -6.10 16.42
N TYR A 174 0.00 -7.25 15.98
CA TYR A 174 -0.03 -7.56 14.55
C TYR A 174 -0.94 -6.60 13.80
N PHE A 175 -2.10 -6.22 14.35
CA PHE A 175 -2.96 -5.25 13.71
C PHE A 175 -2.29 -3.88 13.55
N TYR A 176 -1.60 -3.41 14.59
CA TYR A 176 -0.88 -2.13 14.58
C TYR A 176 0.34 -2.11 13.63
N ALA A 177 0.81 -3.28 13.18
CA ALA A 177 1.88 -3.42 12.19
C ALA A 177 1.41 -3.26 10.73
N VAL A 178 0.20 -2.74 10.50
CA VAL A 178 -0.32 -2.46 9.15
C VAL A 178 0.63 -1.55 8.37
N ASN A 179 0.85 -1.89 7.10
CA ASN A 179 1.65 -1.12 6.16
C ASN A 179 0.85 -0.75 4.92
N LEU A 180 1.26 0.33 4.25
CA LEU A 180 0.77 0.67 2.93
C LEU A 180 1.38 -0.26 1.88
N GLN A 181 0.56 -0.71 0.95
CA GLN A 181 1.08 -1.32 -0.27
C GLN A 181 1.70 -0.24 -1.17
N PRO A 182 2.75 -0.58 -1.96
CA PRO A 182 3.36 0.37 -2.88
C PRO A 182 2.35 1.14 -3.72
N GLY A 183 2.57 2.45 -3.83
CA GLY A 183 1.68 3.36 -4.53
C GLY A 183 0.25 3.49 -3.97
N GLY A 184 -0.05 2.92 -2.80
CA GLY A 184 -1.36 3.06 -2.17
C GLY A 184 -2.42 2.11 -2.70
N HIS A 185 -2.04 1.00 -3.35
CA HIS A 185 -2.98 -0.02 -3.87
C HIS A 185 -3.80 -0.73 -2.79
N GLY A 186 -3.43 -0.56 -1.52
CA GLY A 186 -4.13 -1.14 -0.38
C GLY A 186 -3.30 -1.03 0.89
N VAL A 187 -3.71 -1.79 1.89
CA VAL A 187 -2.96 -2.02 3.13
C VAL A 187 -2.62 -3.49 3.26
N GLU A 188 -1.55 -3.79 3.97
CA GLU A 188 -1.12 -5.16 4.21
C GLU A 188 -0.47 -5.34 5.58
N TRP A 189 -0.62 -6.55 6.11
CA TRP A 189 0.11 -7.05 7.27
C TRP A 189 1.12 -8.12 6.87
N ASP A 190 0.85 -8.81 5.75
CA ASP A 190 1.71 -9.77 5.09
C ASP A 190 1.34 -9.82 3.59
N VAL A 191 2.19 -10.42 2.76
CA VAL A 191 1.93 -10.64 1.32
C VAL A 191 0.59 -11.34 1.09
N ASN A 192 0.20 -12.26 1.98
CA ASN A 192 -1.07 -13.00 1.90
C ASN A 192 -2.21 -12.40 2.74
N LEU A 193 -1.93 -11.31 3.47
CA LEU A 193 -2.89 -10.65 4.36
C LEU A 193 -2.96 -9.17 4.04
N SER A 194 -3.81 -8.84 3.06
CA SER A 194 -3.98 -7.47 2.56
C SER A 194 -5.44 -7.14 2.25
N VAL A 195 -5.73 -5.85 2.17
CA VAL A 195 -7.03 -5.31 1.76
C VAL A 195 -6.80 -4.20 0.73
N SER A 196 -7.45 -4.30 -0.43
CA SER A 196 -7.29 -3.34 -1.51
C SER A 196 -7.89 -1.96 -1.19
N ALA A 197 -7.30 -0.92 -1.78
CA ALA A 197 -7.78 0.46 -1.68
C ALA A 197 -9.24 0.57 -2.13
N ALA A 198 -9.61 -0.09 -3.24
CA ALA A 198 -10.98 -0.14 -3.73
C ALA A 198 -11.96 -0.70 -2.69
N THR A 199 -11.54 -1.75 -1.95
CA THR A 199 -12.36 -2.34 -0.89
C THR A 199 -12.53 -1.38 0.27
N LEU A 200 -11.43 -0.80 0.77
CA LEU A 200 -11.46 0.16 1.88
C LEU A 200 -12.29 1.41 1.52
N TYR A 201 -12.15 1.92 0.31
CA TYR A 201 -12.92 3.06 -0.17
C TYR A 201 -14.42 2.76 -0.18
N ARG A 202 -14.81 1.55 -0.61
CA ARG A 202 -16.20 1.11 -0.67
C ARG A 202 -16.83 0.90 0.71
N ILE A 203 -16.16 0.19 1.62
CA ILE A 203 -16.74 -0.20 2.91
C ILE A 203 -16.61 0.89 3.99
N GLY A 204 -15.64 1.80 3.83
CA GLY A 204 -15.32 2.78 4.85
C GLY A 204 -16.38 3.86 5.03
N LYS A 205 -16.67 4.19 6.29
CA LYS A 205 -17.57 5.30 6.66
C LYS A 205 -16.81 6.61 6.53
N LYS A 206 -17.34 7.57 5.76
CA LYS A 206 -16.68 8.87 5.53
C LYS A 206 -16.56 9.63 6.86
N VAL A 207 -15.38 10.18 7.11
CA VAL A 207 -15.08 11.04 8.25
C VAL A 207 -15.00 12.49 7.73
N PRO A 208 -15.71 13.45 8.35
CA PRO A 208 -15.69 14.85 7.91
C PRO A 208 -14.44 15.58 8.43
N LEU A 209 -13.26 15.00 8.20
CA LEU A 209 -11.95 15.54 8.55
C LEU A 209 -11.00 15.34 7.37
N SER A 210 -9.94 16.13 7.34
CA SER A 210 -8.86 16.09 6.36
C SER A 210 -7.53 15.72 7.01
N VAL A 211 -6.53 15.33 6.20
CA VAL A 211 -5.15 15.13 6.68
C VAL A 211 -4.62 16.37 7.42
N SER A 212 -4.99 17.57 6.95
CA SER A 212 -4.58 18.84 7.57
C SER A 212 -5.08 18.99 9.01
N ASP A 213 -6.27 18.48 9.33
CA ASP A 213 -6.80 18.53 10.70
C ASP A 213 -5.94 17.71 11.67
N PHE A 214 -5.47 16.55 11.24
CA PHE A 214 -4.57 15.71 12.03
C PHE A 214 -3.16 16.31 12.16
N ARG A 215 -2.63 16.91 11.08
CA ARG A 215 -1.36 17.66 11.13
C ARG A 215 -1.45 18.81 12.13
N ASN A 216 -2.54 19.59 12.09
CA ASN A 216 -2.78 20.68 13.04
C ASN A 216 -2.91 20.17 14.48
N PHE A 217 -3.56 19.03 14.69
CA PHE A 217 -3.60 18.41 16.01
C PHE A 217 -2.18 18.11 16.53
N VAL A 218 -1.33 17.47 15.73
CA VAL A 218 0.06 17.19 16.14
C VAL A 218 0.81 18.48 16.44
N VAL A 219 0.81 19.45 15.53
CA VAL A 219 1.55 20.72 15.67
C VAL A 219 1.13 21.51 16.91
N HIS A 220 -0.16 21.54 17.23
CA HIS A 220 -0.67 22.41 18.30
C HIS A 220 -0.92 21.70 19.64
N ARG A 221 -1.05 20.36 19.64
CA ARG A 221 -1.47 19.57 20.81
C ARG A 221 -0.44 18.55 21.27
N VAL A 222 0.61 18.30 20.51
CA VAL A 222 1.71 17.43 20.93
C VAL A 222 2.92 18.28 21.29
N VAL A 223 3.55 17.97 22.42
CA VAL A 223 4.74 18.67 22.91
C VAL A 223 5.83 17.68 23.27
N ASN A 224 7.09 18.06 23.05
CA ASN A 224 8.25 17.31 23.50
C ASN A 224 8.60 17.64 24.97
N VAL A 225 9.63 16.97 25.50
CA VAL A 225 10.11 17.18 26.89
C VAL A 225 10.51 18.63 27.17
N ALA A 226 11.12 19.32 26.21
CA ALA A 226 11.58 20.70 26.37
C ALA A 226 10.41 21.67 26.48
N GLU A 227 9.46 21.56 25.56
CA GLU A 227 8.24 22.37 25.53
C GLU A 227 7.38 22.10 26.77
N ALA A 228 7.28 20.85 27.21
CA ALA A 228 6.59 20.50 28.45
C ALA A 228 7.25 21.14 29.69
N ALA A 229 8.57 21.13 29.77
CA ALA A 229 9.34 21.75 30.85
C ALA A 229 9.12 23.26 30.90
N GLU A 230 9.11 23.92 29.74
CA GLU A 230 8.82 25.35 29.60
C GLU A 230 7.40 25.69 30.06
N ILE A 231 6.39 24.93 29.64
CA ILE A 231 4.98 25.14 30.04
C ILE A 231 4.79 25.03 31.56
N LEU A 232 5.53 24.13 32.22
CA LEU A 232 5.48 23.94 33.67
C LEU A 232 6.48 24.81 34.45
N GLY A 233 7.33 25.59 33.76
CA GLY A 233 8.39 26.37 34.39
C GLY A 233 9.37 25.51 35.22
N CYS A 234 9.67 24.29 34.78
CA CYS A 234 10.50 23.34 35.52
C CYS A 234 11.66 22.79 34.68
N SER A 235 12.54 21.99 35.28
CA SER A 235 13.65 21.35 34.56
C SER A 235 13.18 20.14 33.75
N ARG A 236 13.91 19.78 32.69
CA ARG A 236 13.68 18.52 31.95
C ARG A 236 13.76 17.29 32.86
N GLN A 237 14.68 17.29 33.83
CA GLN A 237 14.81 16.24 34.83
C GLN A 237 13.53 16.07 35.66
N ASN A 238 12.80 17.17 35.92
CA ASN A 238 11.52 17.10 36.59
C ASN A 238 10.45 16.46 35.70
N ILE A 239 10.42 16.76 34.39
CA ILE A 239 9.54 16.06 33.44
C ILE A 239 9.83 14.56 33.44
N ASP A 240 11.10 14.16 33.35
CA ASP A 240 11.50 12.75 33.39
C ASP A 240 11.09 12.07 34.70
N TYR A 241 11.23 12.77 35.84
CA TYR A 241 10.75 12.31 37.14
C TYR A 241 9.22 12.12 37.14
N LEU A 242 8.46 13.10 36.66
CA LEU A 242 6.99 13.01 36.57
C LEU A 242 6.57 11.83 35.68
N THR A 243 7.24 11.62 34.56
CA THR A 243 6.98 10.50 33.66
C THR A 243 7.32 9.15 34.30
N ARG A 244 8.46 9.04 34.99
CA ARG A 244 8.86 7.81 35.70
C ARG A 244 7.92 7.47 36.86
N THR A 245 7.39 8.49 37.53
CA THR A 245 6.43 8.32 38.65
C THR A 245 4.98 8.12 38.19
N GLY A 246 4.73 8.04 36.87
CA GLY A 246 3.38 7.86 36.32
C GLY A 246 2.49 9.11 36.43
N LYS A 247 3.07 10.28 36.71
CA LYS A 247 2.36 11.55 36.78
C LYS A 247 2.19 12.20 35.40
N LEU A 248 3.00 11.83 34.42
CA LEU A 248 2.82 12.22 33.02
C LEU A 248 2.81 10.98 32.14
N HIS A 249 1.90 10.94 31.17
CA HIS A 249 1.67 9.80 30.29
C HIS A 249 2.13 10.13 28.87
N PRO A 250 3.31 9.65 28.46
CA PRO A 250 3.79 9.93 27.11
C PRO A 250 2.96 9.19 26.07
N ILE A 251 2.65 9.88 24.98
CA ILE A 251 1.93 9.29 23.84
C ILE A 251 2.86 8.60 22.84
N LYS A 252 4.16 8.92 22.88
CA LYS A 252 5.19 8.26 22.07
C LYS A 252 6.55 8.35 22.76
N ARG A 253 7.31 7.26 22.71
CA ARG A 253 8.72 7.21 23.08
C ARG A 253 9.53 6.66 21.91
N SER A 254 10.57 7.38 21.51
CA SER A 254 11.46 6.99 20.42
C SER A 254 12.90 7.36 20.76
N GLY A 255 13.67 6.41 21.29
CA GLY A 255 15.03 6.66 21.76
C GLY A 255 15.03 7.70 22.89
N LYS A 256 15.67 8.86 22.66
CA LYS A 256 15.73 9.97 23.63
C LYS A 256 14.53 10.92 23.55
N ASP A 257 13.69 10.79 22.54
CA ASP A 257 12.56 11.68 22.32
C ASP A 257 11.30 11.10 22.97
N THR A 258 10.64 11.93 23.76
CA THR A 258 9.36 11.60 24.39
C THR A 258 8.37 12.72 24.10
N LEU A 259 7.18 12.33 23.64
CA LEU A 259 6.09 13.23 23.29
C LEU A 259 4.92 13.07 24.25
N TYR A 260 4.25 14.17 24.56
CA TYR A 260 3.11 14.26 25.47
C TYR A 260 1.97 15.03 24.82
N LEU A 261 0.75 14.81 25.32
CA LEU A 261 -0.36 15.71 25.01
C LEU A 261 -0.21 17.00 25.82
N LYS A 262 -0.21 18.13 25.11
CA LYS A 262 -0.18 19.48 25.70
C LYS A 262 -1.29 19.69 26.74
N SER A 263 -2.46 19.08 26.54
CA SER A 263 -3.57 19.12 27.50
C SER A 263 -3.22 18.51 28.85
N GLU A 264 -2.47 17.41 28.87
CA GLU A 264 -2.07 16.78 30.13
C GLU A 264 -1.09 17.66 30.89
N ILE A 265 -0.11 18.23 30.17
CA ILE A 265 0.85 19.18 30.75
C ILE A 265 0.10 20.38 31.37
N LEU A 266 -0.78 21.03 30.61
CA LEU A 266 -1.52 22.20 31.08
C LEU A 266 -2.40 21.92 32.31
N LYS A 267 -3.02 20.73 32.38
CA LYS A 267 -3.84 20.33 33.55
C LYS A 267 -3.05 20.30 34.86
N ARG A 268 -1.72 20.17 34.80
CA ARG A 268 -0.87 20.21 36.00
C ARG A 268 -0.74 21.61 36.58
N ASN A 269 -0.94 22.67 35.79
CA ASN A 269 -0.96 24.05 36.31
C ASN A 269 -2.26 24.36 37.08
N TRP A 270 -3.23 23.45 37.10
CA TRP A 270 -4.51 23.62 37.78
C TRP A 270 -4.62 22.77 39.07
N GLN A 271 -3.54 22.09 39.45
CA GLN A 271 -3.43 21.30 40.67
C GLN A 271 -2.50 22.00 41.66
#